data_AF-A0A3Q9KZW1-F1
#
_entry.id   AF-A0A3Q9KZW1-F1
#
_cell.length_a   1.000
_cell.length_b   1.000
_cell.length_c   1.000
_cell.angle_alpha   90.00
_cell.angle_beta   90.00
_cell.angle_gamma   90.00
#
_symmetry.space_group_name_H-M   'P 1'
#
loop_
_entity.id
_entity.type
_entity.pdbx_description
1 polymer ?
#
loop_
_entity_poly.entity_id
_entity_poly.type
_entity_poly.pdbx_seq_one_letter_code
_entity_poly.pdbx_strand_id
1 'polypeptide(L)' 'MVAYSCERCAHEWNRPVEDDVEIDDTVRVDLPEATLYGSVQQREGDRVQVRGPAGAWLLWVERWRVIVY' A
#
# COMPACT_ATOMS: atom_id res chain seq x y z
N MET A 1 9.77 -1.04 -12.61
CA MET A 1 9.07 -2.33 -12.76
C MET A 1 9.57 -3.25 -11.65
N VAL A 2 8.78 -3.47 -10.61
CA VAL A 2 9.13 -4.34 -9.47
C VAL A 2 8.37 -5.65 -9.66
N ALA A 3 9.10 -6.76 -9.82
CA ALA A 3 8.50 -8.09 -9.99
C ALA A 3 8.41 -8.78 -8.63
N TYR A 4 7.20 -9.18 -8.24
CA TYR A 4 6.95 -9.98 -7.04
C TYR A 4 6.76 -11.44 -7.45
N SER A 5 7.73 -12.30 -7.15
CA SER A 5 7.59 -13.75 -7.34
C SER A 5 6.96 -14.38 -6.10
N CYS A 6 5.67 -14.73 -6.18
CA CYS A 6 5.06 -15.66 -5.24
C CYS A 6 5.38 -17.09 -5.70
N GLU A 7 6.32 -17.76 -5.05
CA GLU A 7 6.83 -19.11 -5.43
C GLU A 7 5.74 -20.21 -5.42
N ARG A 8 4.51 -19.89 -4.98
CA ARG A 8 3.39 -20.83 -4.89
C ARG A 8 2.29 -20.61 -5.94
N CYS A 9 2.35 -19.52 -6.68
CA CYS A 9 1.36 -19.16 -7.69
C CYS A 9 2.12 -18.70 -8.93
N ALA A 10 2.23 -19.57 -9.95
CA ALA A 10 2.86 -19.29 -11.25
C ALA A 10 2.05 -18.28 -12.10
N HIS A 11 1.67 -17.16 -11.49
CA HIS A 11 0.97 -16.05 -12.09
C HIS A 11 1.70 -14.78 -11.64
N GLU A 12 2.50 -14.23 -12.55
CA GLU A 12 3.16 -12.93 -12.37
C GLU A 12 2.12 -11.83 -12.50
N TRP A 13 1.61 -11.34 -11.36
CA TRP A 13 0.73 -10.17 -11.34
C TRP A 13 1.60 -8.91 -11.37
N ASN A 14 1.83 -8.39 -12.57
CA ASN A 14 2.36 -7.04 -12.75
C ASN A 14 1.20 -6.05 -12.56
N ARG A 15 0.83 -5.76 -11.31
CA ARG A 15 0.07 -4.53 -11.09
C ARG A 15 1.08 -3.40 -11.26
N PRO A 16 0.83 -2.40 -12.14
CA PRO A 16 1.57 -1.16 -12.03
C PRO A 16 1.33 -0.68 -10.61
N VAL A 17 2.36 -0.72 -9.76
CA VAL A 17 2.39 0.19 -8.62
C VAL A 17 2.35 1.54 -9.29
N GLU A 18 1.21 2.23 -9.22
CA GLU A 18 1.16 3.64 -9.56
C GLU A 18 2.26 4.27 -8.70
N ASP A 19 3.34 4.68 -9.36
CA ASP A 19 4.60 5.04 -8.71
C ASP A 19 4.42 6.29 -7.81
N ASP A 20 3.29 6.98 -7.99
CA ASP A 20 2.87 8.21 -7.36
C ASP A 20 1.86 7.99 -6.21
N VAL A 21 2.19 7.14 -5.22
CA VAL A 21 1.54 7.29 -3.92
C VAL A 21 2.09 8.58 -3.31
N GLU A 22 1.31 9.64 -3.21
CA GLU A 22 1.71 10.94 -2.65
C GLU A 22 1.31 11.07 -1.17
N ILE A 23 1.82 12.11 -0.51
CA ILE A 23 1.35 12.45 0.84
C ILE A 23 -0.05 13.04 0.71
N ASP A 24 -0.94 12.71 1.66
CA ASP A 24 -2.36 13.08 1.68
C ASP A 24 -3.27 12.26 0.76
N ASP A 25 -2.72 11.41 -0.11
CA ASP A 25 -3.52 10.50 -0.93
C ASP A 25 -4.43 9.61 -0.08
N THR A 26 -5.66 9.45 -0.54
CA THR A 26 -6.59 8.49 0.04
C THR A 26 -6.29 7.13 -0.55
N VAL A 27 -6.01 6.18 0.33
CA VAL A 27 -5.55 4.85 -0.06
C VAL A 27 -6.31 3.75 0.63
N ARG A 28 -6.39 2.61 -0.06
CA ARG A 28 -6.74 1.32 0.50
C ARG A 28 -5.49 0.49 0.72
N VAL A 29 -5.36 -0.04 1.92
CA VAL A 29 -4.29 -0.94 2.33
C VAL A 29 -4.85 -2.35 2.37
N ASP A 30 -4.23 -3.26 1.62
CA ASP A 30 -4.58 -4.68 1.61
C ASP A 30 -3.63 -5.45 2.56
N LEU A 31 -4.11 -5.77 3.78
CA LEU A 31 -3.40 -6.62 4.74
C LEU A 31 -3.95 -8.05 4.65
N PRO A 32 -3.13 -9.08 4.98
CA PRO A 32 -3.59 -10.48 4.94
C PRO A 32 -4.81 -10.75 5.82
N GLU A 33 -5.00 -9.95 6.88
CA GLU A 33 -6.09 -10.13 7.84
C GLU A 33 -7.28 -9.18 7.60
N ALA A 34 -7.05 -8.06 6.90
CA ALA A 34 -8.07 -7.02 6.73
C ALA A 34 -7.74 -6.03 5.60
N THR A 35 -8.77 -5.45 5.01
CA THR A 35 -8.64 -4.27 4.13
C THR A 35 -8.92 -3.01 4.93
N LEU A 36 -7.98 -2.08 4.94
CA LEU A 36 -8.08 -0.81 5.65
C LEU A 36 -8.11 0.37 4.67
N TYR A 37 -8.74 1.47 5.06
CA TYR A 37 -8.77 2.71 4.30
C TYR A 37 -8.22 3.85 5.15
N GLY A 38 -7.44 4.73 4.54
CA GLY A 38 -6.82 5.84 5.24
C GLY A 38 -6.12 6.80 4.30
N SER A 39 -5.38 7.74 4.86
CA SER A 39 -4.63 8.74 4.10
C SER A 39 -3.14 8.56 4.32
N VAL A 40 -2.34 8.73 3.27
CA VAL A 40 -0.88 8.64 3.37
C VAL A 40 -0.36 9.83 4.17
N GLN A 41 0.54 9.56 5.11
CA GLN A 41 1.16 10.59 5.94
C GLN A 41 2.64 10.75 5.63
N GLN A 42 3.35 9.65 5.35
CA GLN A 42 4.79 9.65 5.09
C GLN A 42 5.18 8.53 4.13
N ARG A 43 6.35 8.68 3.51
CA ARG A 43 6.97 7.70 2.60
C ARG A 43 8.41 7.48 3.01
N GLU A 44 8.85 6.23 3.02
CA GLU A 44 10.22 5.85 3.29
C GLU A 44 10.59 4.65 2.43
N GLY A 45 11.41 4.88 1.40
CA GLY A 45 11.79 3.83 0.45
C GLY A 45 10.56 3.19 -0.20
N ASP A 46 10.41 1.87 -0.04
CA ASP A 46 9.25 1.11 -0.54
C ASP A 46 8.12 0.96 0.49
N ARG A 47 8.12 1.76 1.56
CA ARG A 47 7.09 1.74 2.60
C ARG A 47 6.38 3.07 2.67
N VAL A 48 5.10 3.01 2.98
CA VAL A 48 4.26 4.19 3.19
C VAL A 48 3.59 4.11 4.55
N GLN A 49 3.51 5.24 5.23
CA GLN A 49 2.79 5.36 6.48
C GLN A 49 1.38 5.83 6.18
N VAL A 50 0.38 5.07 6.61
CA VAL A 50 -1.04 5.37 6.40
C VAL A 50 -1.71 5.63 7.74
N ARG A 51 -2.53 6.68 7.80
CA ARG A 51 -3.35 7.05 8.95
C ARG A 51 -4.80 6.70 8.67
N GLY A 52 -5.41 5.97 9.60
CA GLY A 52 -6.83 5.64 9.55
C GLY A 52 -7.74 6.82 9.80
N PRO A 53 -9.05 6.68 9.51
CA PRO A 53 -10.04 7.72 9.75
C PRO A 53 -10.03 8.16 11.22
N ALA A 54 -10.21 9.46 11.44
CA ALA A 54 -10.15 10.09 12.76
C ALA A 54 -8.86 9.82 13.56
N GLY A 55 -7.77 9.39 12.89
CA GLY A 55 -6.52 9.05 13.55
C GLY A 55 -6.58 7.79 14.42
N ALA A 56 -7.56 6.90 14.18
CA ALA A 56 -7.76 5.69 14.98
C ALA A 56 -6.56 4.74 14.98
N TRP A 57 -5.72 4.80 13.94
CA TRP A 57 -4.48 4.03 13.82
C TRP A 57 -3.49 4.72 12.87
N LEU A 58 -2.22 4.33 12.98
CA LEU A 58 -1.12 4.79 12.13
C LEU A 58 -0.19 3.60 11.89
N LEU A 59 0.00 3.20 10.64
CA LEU A 59 0.71 1.97 10.28
C LEU A 59 1.66 2.19 9.12
N TRP A 60 2.82 1.53 9.17
CA TRP A 60 3.73 1.41 8.04
C TRP A 60 3.41 0.16 7.24
N VAL A 61 3.21 0.33 5.94
CA VAL A 61 2.83 -0.75 5.02
C VAL A 61 3.67 -0.69 3.77
N GLU A 62 3.91 -1.84 3.16
CA GLU A 62 4.67 -1.91 1.92
C GLU A 62 3.88 -1.26 0.78
N ARG A 63 4.55 -0.46 -0.06
CA ARG A 63 3.94 0.36 -1.13
C ARG A 63 3.11 -0.48 -2.09
N TRP A 64 3.57 -1.69 -2.40
CA TRP A 64 2.87 -2.63 -3.28
C TRP A 64 1.53 -3.15 -2.73
N ARG A 65 1.25 -2.96 -1.43
CA ARG A 65 -0.03 -3.31 -0.78
C ARG A 65 -1.02 -2.14 -0.74
N VAL A 66 -0.62 -0.99 -1.27
CA VAL A 66 -1.41 0.24 -1.21
C VAL A 66 -1.97 0.54 -2.59
N ILE A 67 -3.23 0.96 -2.61
CA ILE A 67 -3.99 1.29 -3.82
C ILE A 67 -4.57 2.69 -3.61
N VAL A 68 -4.17 3.63 -4.48
CA VAL A 68 -4.66 5.01 -4.48
C VAL A 68 -6.07 5.08 -5.07
N TYR A 69 -6.88 6.03 -4.60
CA TYR A 69 -8.27 6.27 -5.02
C TYR A 69 -8.49 7.70 -5.51
#